data_AF-A0A973G2G6-F1
#
_entry.id   AF-A0A973G2G6-F1
#
_cell.length_a   1.000
_cell.length_b   1.000
_cell.length_c   1.000
_cell.angle_alpha   90.00
_cell.angle_beta   90.00
_cell.angle_gamma   90.00
#
_symmetry.space_group_name_H-M   'P 1'
#
loop_
_entity.id
_entity.type
_entity.pdbx_description
1 polymer ?
#
loop_
_entity_poly.entity_id
_entity_poly.type
_entity_poly.pdbx_seq_one_letter_code
_entity_poly.pdbx_strand_id
1 'polypeptide(L)'
;MKKLIKIVIFMMISALFLSVGLYFVYPDVSKLKKTAPKKTAFMEYREEEWHNQGKKKKITQRWVPLSHISPYVIKAVIIAEDDKFWTHEGFDYDAIQKAVEKDIKKKKFAFGGSTISQQLAKNLYLTPSKNPVRKIKEAILTWRMERNLSKKRIIELYLNVAEWGDGLFGIGAAAQSYFGKPASELTAKEAARLAAVLPNPRKFNPTGSSKFVENRSERIYQIMVRRGIVIEEFEEVMNEPKKADEEQQETPQEPLPSDMKAPTSEYPQEAVKSSVGTGAHNDDSRPRKKVTGKEQ
;
A
#
# COMPACT_ATOMS: atom_id res chain seq x y z
N MET A 1 14.59 41.71 29.19
CA MET A 1 14.81 40.24 29.34
C MET A 1 13.77 39.54 30.23
N LYS A 2 13.56 39.90 31.50
CA LYS A 2 12.61 39.20 32.40
C LYS A 2 11.16 39.14 31.90
N LYS A 3 10.63 40.20 31.28
CA LYS A 3 9.28 40.20 30.67
C LYS A 3 9.17 39.23 29.48
N LEU A 4 10.19 39.18 28.62
CA LEU A 4 10.24 38.26 27.48
C LEU A 4 10.27 36.80 27.95
N ILE A 5 11.07 36.49 28.98
CA ILE A 5 11.13 35.15 29.59
C ILE A 5 9.75 34.74 30.14
N LYS A 6 9.04 35.63 30.85
CA LYS A 6 7.69 35.35 31.35
C LYS A 6 6.69 35.08 30.23
N ILE A 7 6.77 35.81 29.11
CA ILE A 7 5.91 35.60 27.94
C ILE A 7 6.20 34.23 27.30
N VAL A 8 7.47 33.86 27.15
CA VAL A 8 7.87 32.55 26.60
C VAL A 8 7.41 31.40 27.49
N ILE A 9 7.60 31.51 28.81
CA ILE A 9 7.13 30.50 29.77
C ILE A 9 5.60 30.38 29.73
N PHE A 10 4.88 31.50 29.69
CA PHE A 10 3.43 31.49 29.56
C PHE A 10 2.98 30.79 28.26
N MET A 11 3.58 31.12 27.12
CA MET A 11 3.28 30.45 25.85
C MET A 11 3.56 28.95 25.89
N MET A 12 4.67 28.53 26.51
CA MET A 12 4.99 27.11 26.70
C MET A 12 3.96 26.39 27.56
N ILE A 13 3.56 27.01 28.69
CA ILE A 13 2.55 26.46 29.59
C ILE A 13 1.19 26.37 28.88
N SER A 14 0.77 27.42 28.15
CA SER A 14 -0.46 27.40 27.36
C SER A 14 -0.42 26.35 26.25
N ALA A 15 0.72 26.18 25.57
CA ALA A 15 0.89 25.12 24.58
C ALA A 15 0.82 23.72 25.20
N LEU A 16 1.38 23.55 26.41
CA LEU A 16 1.29 22.31 27.16
C LEU A 16 -0.15 22.01 27.57
N PHE A 17 -0.88 22.97 28.15
CA PHE A 17 -2.29 22.81 28.50
C PHE A 17 -3.17 22.54 27.27
N LEU A 18 -2.91 23.22 26.15
CA LEU A 18 -3.60 22.95 24.90
C LEU A 18 -3.31 21.53 24.40
N SER A 19 -2.05 21.09 24.44
CA SER A 19 -1.65 19.74 24.07
C SER A 19 -2.35 18.69 24.94
N VAL A 20 -2.40 18.91 26.26
CA VAL A 20 -3.10 18.02 27.21
C VAL A 20 -4.62 18.03 26.95
N GLY A 21 -5.23 19.19 26.74
CA GLY A 21 -6.66 19.30 26.40
C GLY A 21 -7.00 18.56 25.10
N LEU A 22 -6.18 18.73 24.06
CA LEU A 22 -6.34 18.01 22.79
C LEU A 22 -6.15 16.48 22.97
N TYR A 23 -5.30 16.04 23.90
CA TYR A 23 -5.12 14.62 24.21
C TYR A 23 -6.40 13.98 24.74
N PHE A 24 -7.14 14.66 25.62
CA PHE A 24 -8.40 14.14 26.17
C PHE A 24 -9.60 14.29 25.23
N VAL A 25 -9.60 15.28 24.34
CA VAL A 25 -10.70 15.53 23.41
C VAL A 25 -10.65 14.64 22.16
N TYR A 26 -9.47 14.30 21.68
CA TYR A 26 -9.31 13.55 20.43
C TYR A 26 -8.83 12.12 20.67
N PRO A 27 -9.32 11.14 19.87
CA PRO A 27 -8.94 9.74 20.02
C PRO A 27 -7.43 9.54 19.90
N ASP A 28 -6.91 8.59 20.67
CA ASP A 28 -5.51 8.22 20.60
C ASP A 28 -5.20 7.43 19.32
N VAL A 29 -4.58 8.13 18.37
CA VAL A 29 -4.12 7.56 17.10
C VAL A 29 -2.90 6.65 17.27
N SER A 30 -2.21 6.68 18.41
CA SER A 30 -0.97 5.92 18.63
C SER A 30 -1.22 4.41 18.66
N LYS A 31 -2.42 3.98 19.08
CA LYS A 31 -2.84 2.58 19.05
C LYS A 31 -2.79 2.00 17.63
N LEU A 32 -3.09 2.82 16.62
CA LEU A 32 -3.04 2.43 15.22
C LEU A 32 -1.64 2.02 14.76
N LYS A 33 -0.57 2.29 15.51
CA LYS A 33 0.78 1.74 15.22
C LYS A 33 0.78 0.21 15.13
N LYS A 34 -0.06 -0.45 15.95
CA LYS A 34 -0.05 -1.91 16.11
C LYS A 34 -1.42 -2.55 15.87
N THR A 35 -2.51 -1.81 16.08
CA THR A 35 -3.85 -2.39 16.01
C THR A 35 -4.59 -1.95 14.76
N ALA A 36 -5.20 -2.92 14.06
CA ALA A 36 -6.16 -2.65 12.99
C ALA A 36 -7.50 -2.19 13.59
N PRO A 37 -8.09 -1.08 13.11
CA PRO A 37 -9.45 -0.69 13.51
C PRO A 37 -10.46 -1.70 12.97
N LYS A 38 -11.30 -2.25 13.86
CA LYS A 38 -12.38 -3.18 13.47
C LYS A 38 -13.57 -2.46 12.84
N LYS A 39 -13.80 -1.22 13.25
CA LYS A 39 -14.89 -0.37 12.75
C LYS A 39 -14.43 1.08 12.77
N THR A 40 -14.98 1.88 11.87
CA THR A 40 -14.63 3.29 11.69
C THR A 40 -15.89 4.15 11.72
N ALA A 41 -15.75 5.44 12.01
CA ALA A 41 -16.88 6.37 11.98
C ALA A 41 -17.58 6.38 10.61
N PHE A 42 -16.84 6.20 9.52
CA PHE A 42 -17.43 6.16 8.18
C PHE A 42 -18.19 4.84 7.91
N MET A 43 -17.71 3.72 8.43
CA MET A 43 -18.43 2.43 8.38
C MET A 43 -19.74 2.50 9.17
N GLU A 44 -19.70 3.05 10.38
CA GLU A 44 -20.90 3.27 11.21
C GLU A 44 -21.92 4.16 10.51
N TYR A 45 -21.44 5.26 9.92
CA TYR A 45 -22.28 6.14 9.10
C TYR A 45 -22.96 5.39 7.94
N ARG A 46 -22.25 4.50 7.22
CA ARG A 46 -22.85 3.71 6.14
C ARG A 46 -23.94 2.76 6.63
N GLU A 47 -23.72 2.10 7.76
CA GLU A 47 -24.71 1.20 8.35
C GLU A 47 -25.97 1.96 8.78
N GLU A 48 -25.80 3.14 9.39
CA GLU A 48 -26.90 4.02 9.75
C GLU A 48 -27.67 4.53 8.52
N GLU A 49 -26.97 4.91 7.44
CA GLU A 49 -27.60 5.27 6.16
C GLU A 49 -28.50 4.16 5.62
N TRP A 50 -28.04 2.90 5.65
CA TRP A 50 -28.85 1.77 5.20
C TRP A 50 -30.00 1.46 6.14
N HIS A 51 -29.78 1.52 7.45
CA HIS A 51 -30.80 1.32 8.46
C HIS A 51 -31.97 2.32 8.26
N ASN A 52 -31.64 3.60 8.09
CA ASN A 52 -32.63 4.66 7.86
C ASN A 52 -33.36 4.52 6.51
N GLN A 53 -32.78 3.80 5.55
CA GLN A 53 -33.41 3.45 4.28
C GLN A 53 -34.17 2.11 4.31
N GLY A 54 -34.25 1.44 5.47
CA GLY A 54 -34.85 0.10 5.59
C GLY A 54 -34.09 -1.02 4.86
N LYS A 55 -32.83 -0.78 4.49
CA LYS A 55 -32.01 -1.75 3.73
C LYS A 55 -31.29 -2.69 4.68
N LYS A 56 -31.51 -3.99 4.53
CA LYS A 56 -30.76 -5.05 5.23
C LYS A 56 -29.42 -5.29 4.54
N LYS A 57 -28.43 -4.43 4.79
CA LYS A 57 -27.05 -4.56 4.28
C LYS A 57 -26.05 -4.67 5.43
N LYS A 58 -24.90 -5.30 5.14
CA LYS A 58 -23.78 -5.42 6.07
C LYS A 58 -22.48 -5.06 5.38
N ILE A 59 -21.56 -4.50 6.14
CA ILE A 59 -20.21 -4.23 5.67
C ILE A 59 -19.45 -5.54 5.49
N THR A 60 -18.80 -5.68 4.34
CA THR A 60 -17.80 -6.72 4.09
C THR A 60 -16.42 -6.08 4.21
N GLN A 61 -15.62 -6.57 5.15
CA GLN A 61 -14.24 -6.10 5.35
C GLN A 61 -13.30 -7.29 5.50
N ARG A 62 -12.13 -7.18 4.87
CA ARG A 62 -11.02 -8.13 5.05
C ARG A 62 -9.72 -7.35 5.19
N TRP A 63 -9.17 -7.39 6.40
CA TRP A 63 -7.88 -6.77 6.70
C TRP A 63 -6.74 -7.58 6.08
N VAL A 64 -5.81 -6.90 5.41
CA VAL A 64 -4.61 -7.49 4.81
C VAL A 64 -3.39 -6.63 5.18
N PRO A 65 -2.31 -7.22 5.72
CA PRO A 65 -1.08 -6.46 5.98
C PRO A 65 -0.44 -5.97 4.67
N LEU A 66 0.32 -4.88 4.71
CA LEU A 66 0.88 -4.21 3.52
C LEU A 66 1.77 -5.14 2.69
N SER A 67 2.47 -6.08 3.34
CA SER A 67 3.30 -7.08 2.67
C SER A 67 2.50 -8.06 1.80
N HIS A 68 1.19 -8.19 2.02
CA HIS A 68 0.29 -9.05 1.27
C HIS A 68 -0.62 -8.24 0.32
N ILE A 69 -0.26 -6.98 0.05
CA ILE A 69 -0.91 -6.14 -0.94
C ILE A 69 0.04 -5.96 -2.12
N SER A 70 -0.46 -6.17 -3.34
CA SER A 70 0.31 -5.98 -4.56
C SER A 70 0.95 -4.57 -4.58
N PRO A 71 2.25 -4.45 -4.88
CA PRO A 71 2.91 -3.16 -4.97
C PRO A 71 2.27 -2.25 -6.02
N TYR A 72 1.67 -2.83 -7.06
CA TYR A 72 0.92 -2.08 -8.07
C TYR A 72 -0.28 -1.33 -7.48
N VAL A 73 -1.01 -1.93 -6.54
CA VAL A 73 -2.13 -1.26 -5.86
C VAL A 73 -1.64 -0.05 -5.09
N ILE A 74 -0.58 -0.21 -4.30
CA ILE A 74 0.01 0.88 -3.51
C ILE A 74 0.40 2.04 -4.43
N LYS A 75 1.07 1.75 -5.55
CA LYS A 75 1.51 2.76 -6.52
C LYS A 75 0.33 3.41 -7.25
N ALA A 76 -0.63 2.63 -7.74
CA ALA A 76 -1.79 3.13 -8.46
C ALA A 76 -2.63 4.09 -7.59
N VAL A 77 -2.84 3.73 -6.33
CA VAL A 77 -3.59 4.55 -5.36
C VAL A 77 -2.86 5.85 -5.07
N ILE A 78 -1.55 5.82 -4.84
CA ILE A 78 -0.74 7.02 -4.62
C ILE A 78 -0.81 7.94 -5.84
N ILE A 79 -0.64 7.40 -7.06
CA ILE A 79 -0.76 8.18 -8.31
C ILE A 79 -2.16 8.82 -8.45
N ALA A 80 -3.21 8.08 -8.08
CA ALA A 80 -4.59 8.52 -8.29
C ALA A 80 -5.09 9.55 -7.26
N GLU A 81 -4.67 9.42 -6.01
CA GLU A 81 -5.20 10.16 -4.87
C GLU A 81 -4.21 11.18 -4.29
N ASP A 82 -2.90 10.89 -4.31
CA ASP A 82 -1.89 11.67 -3.57
C ASP A 82 -0.46 11.41 -4.08
N ASP A 83 -0.12 11.99 -5.23
CA ASP A 83 1.13 11.69 -5.95
C ASP A 83 2.40 12.03 -5.16
N LYS A 84 2.29 12.92 -4.17
CA LYS A 84 3.36 13.38 -3.29
C LYS A 84 3.32 12.74 -1.90
N PHE A 85 2.55 11.66 -1.73
CA PHE A 85 2.32 11.01 -0.44
C PHE A 85 3.57 10.82 0.44
N TRP A 86 4.69 10.42 -0.19
CA TRP A 86 5.94 10.14 0.52
C TRP A 86 6.72 11.39 0.92
N THR A 87 6.45 12.55 0.32
CA THR A 87 7.28 13.76 0.49
C THR A 87 6.67 14.79 1.43
N HIS A 88 5.35 14.77 1.64
CA HIS A 88 4.67 15.71 2.53
C HIS A 88 4.36 15.11 3.92
N GLU A 89 4.00 15.93 4.90
CA GLU A 89 3.65 15.50 6.27
C GLU A 89 2.13 15.65 6.53
N GLY A 90 1.31 14.98 5.70
CA GLY A 90 -0.15 15.03 5.77
C GLY A 90 -0.85 16.06 4.89
N PHE A 91 -0.15 17.09 4.40
CA PHE A 91 -0.76 18.13 3.59
C PHE A 91 0.09 18.43 2.35
N ASP A 92 -0.50 18.31 1.16
CA ASP A 92 0.10 18.77 -0.09
C ASP A 92 -0.37 20.21 -0.38
N TYR A 93 0.44 21.18 0.07
CA TYR A 93 0.15 22.60 -0.10
C TYR A 93 0.05 23.02 -1.57
N ASP A 94 0.84 22.42 -2.46
CA ASP A 94 0.78 22.70 -3.89
C ASP A 94 -0.53 22.18 -4.50
N ALA A 95 -0.97 20.98 -4.09
CA ALA A 95 -2.26 20.44 -4.52
C ALA A 95 -3.43 21.27 -4.00
N ILE A 96 -3.36 21.75 -2.75
CA ILE A 96 -4.36 22.66 -2.16
C ILE A 96 -4.41 23.96 -2.95
N GLN A 97 -3.27 24.60 -3.21
CA GLN A 97 -3.22 25.85 -3.99
C GLN A 97 -3.81 25.65 -5.39
N LYS A 98 -3.38 24.59 -6.10
CA LYS A 98 -3.90 24.25 -7.43
C LYS A 98 -5.40 23.95 -7.42
N ALA A 99 -5.91 23.33 -6.36
CA ALA A 99 -7.35 23.06 -6.21
C ALA A 99 -8.12 24.38 -6.05
N VAL A 100 -7.65 25.29 -5.20
CA VAL A 100 -8.24 26.62 -5.00
C VAL A 100 -8.24 27.43 -6.29
N GLU A 101 -7.11 27.48 -7.01
CA GLU A 101 -7.02 28.18 -8.29
C GLU A 101 -8.02 27.64 -9.33
N LYS A 102 -8.19 26.31 -9.39
CA LYS A 102 -9.17 25.67 -10.29
C LYS A 102 -10.60 25.95 -9.86
N ASP A 103 -10.90 25.92 -8.56
CA ASP A 103 -12.23 26.22 -8.02
C ASP A 103 -12.63 27.67 -8.32
N ILE A 104 -11.70 28.62 -8.15
CA ILE A 104 -11.89 30.05 -8.51
C ILE A 104 -12.16 30.17 -10.01
N LYS A 105 -11.30 29.56 -10.86
CA LYS A 105 -11.46 29.61 -12.33
C LYS A 105 -12.78 29.02 -12.79
N LYS A 106 -13.24 27.92 -12.17
CA LYS A 106 -14.50 27.26 -12.55
C LYS A 106 -15.73 27.79 -11.79
N LYS A 107 -15.56 28.77 -10.89
CA LYS A 107 -16.59 29.29 -9.98
C LYS A 107 -17.37 28.18 -9.28
N LYS A 108 -16.70 27.06 -8.97
CA LYS A 108 -17.31 25.87 -8.39
C LYS A 108 -16.33 25.22 -7.44
N PHE A 109 -16.73 25.02 -6.18
CA PHE A 109 -16.00 24.23 -5.22
C PHE A 109 -16.14 22.74 -5.55
N ALA A 110 -15.25 22.22 -6.41
CA ALA A 110 -15.35 20.86 -6.94
C ALA A 110 -14.04 20.07 -6.89
N PHE A 111 -12.88 20.73 -6.77
CA PHE A 111 -11.59 20.04 -6.79
C PHE A 111 -11.12 19.71 -5.36
N GLY A 112 -10.96 18.42 -5.08
CA GLY A 112 -10.41 17.95 -3.81
C GLY A 112 -8.89 17.89 -3.87
N GLY A 113 -8.20 18.72 -3.07
CA GLY A 113 -6.77 18.62 -2.80
C GLY A 113 -6.46 17.86 -1.51
N SER A 114 -7.28 16.85 -1.15
CA SER A 114 -7.10 16.13 0.12
C SER A 114 -6.16 14.93 -0.06
N THR A 115 -5.14 14.84 0.79
CA THR A 115 -4.13 13.77 0.81
C THR A 115 -4.71 12.45 1.31
N ILE A 116 -3.99 11.34 1.13
CA ILE A 116 -4.35 10.03 1.68
C ILE A 116 -4.49 10.09 3.21
N SER A 117 -3.61 10.84 3.89
CA SER A 117 -3.66 11.00 5.35
C SER A 117 -4.89 11.77 5.80
N GLN A 118 -5.30 12.81 5.07
CA GLN A 118 -6.55 13.53 5.35
C GLN A 118 -7.78 12.66 5.13
N GLN A 119 -7.79 11.89 4.04
CA GLN A 119 -8.86 10.94 3.76
C GLN A 119 -8.94 9.84 4.82
N LEU A 120 -7.80 9.32 5.27
CA LEU A 120 -7.74 8.34 6.35
C LEU A 120 -8.30 8.91 7.65
N ALA A 121 -7.91 10.13 8.04
CA ALA A 121 -8.38 10.79 9.26
C ALA A 121 -9.91 10.92 9.26
N LYS A 122 -10.43 11.35 8.11
CA LYS A 122 -11.87 11.47 7.86
C LYS A 122 -12.55 10.11 8.00
N ASN A 123 -12.07 9.08 7.31
CA ASN A 123 -12.72 7.77 7.30
C ASN A 123 -12.72 7.11 8.70
N LEU A 124 -11.60 7.20 9.43
CA LEU A 124 -11.46 6.58 10.74
C LEU A 124 -12.38 7.21 11.80
N TYR A 125 -12.45 8.55 11.84
CA TYR A 125 -12.93 9.25 13.03
C TYR A 125 -14.04 10.26 12.79
N LEU A 126 -14.37 10.60 11.53
CA LEU A 126 -15.31 11.67 11.22
C LEU A 126 -16.45 11.17 10.34
N THR A 127 -17.66 11.63 10.65
CA THR A 127 -18.80 11.46 9.74
C THR A 127 -18.76 12.51 8.61
N PRO A 128 -19.28 12.19 7.42
CA PRO A 128 -19.36 13.16 6.33
C PRO A 128 -20.21 14.38 6.72
N SER A 129 -19.62 15.58 6.65
CA SER A 129 -20.35 16.84 6.84
C SER A 129 -19.64 17.98 6.10
N LYS A 130 -20.38 19.00 5.68
CA LYS A 130 -19.83 20.20 5.02
C LYS A 130 -19.38 21.29 6.01
N ASN A 131 -19.38 20.99 7.31
CA ASN A 131 -19.04 21.96 8.36
C ASN A 131 -17.52 22.30 8.37
N PRO A 132 -17.10 23.59 8.34
CA PRO A 132 -15.70 23.99 8.47
C PRO A 132 -15.01 23.48 9.74
N VAL A 133 -15.73 23.41 10.87
CA VAL A 133 -15.22 22.85 12.13
C VAL A 133 -14.81 21.39 11.96
N ARG A 134 -15.57 20.61 11.17
CA ARG A 134 -15.19 19.22 10.84
C ARG A 134 -13.87 19.19 10.07
N LYS A 135 -13.62 20.14 9.15
CA LYS A 135 -12.36 20.20 8.40
C LYS A 135 -11.16 20.57 9.29
N ILE A 136 -11.38 21.41 10.31
CA ILE A 136 -10.36 21.69 11.34
C ILE A 136 -10.03 20.43 12.14
N LYS A 137 -11.05 19.68 12.59
CA LYS A 137 -10.87 18.38 13.27
C LYS A 137 -10.08 17.39 12.42
N GLU A 138 -10.40 17.32 11.12
CA GLU A 138 -9.67 16.48 10.15
C GLU A 138 -8.18 16.88 10.07
N ALA A 139 -7.87 18.18 10.02
CA ALA A 139 -6.50 18.66 9.98
C ALA A 139 -5.72 18.29 11.25
N ILE A 140 -6.32 18.47 12.44
CA ILE A 140 -5.71 18.09 13.72
C ILE A 140 -5.42 16.58 13.76
N LEU A 141 -6.39 15.75 13.36
CA LEU A 141 -6.23 14.29 13.32
C LEU A 141 -5.17 13.86 12.30
N THR A 142 -5.14 14.50 11.13
CA THR A 142 -4.13 14.26 10.10
C THR A 142 -2.72 14.51 10.64
N TRP A 143 -2.51 15.67 11.25
CA TRP A 143 -1.23 16.03 11.86
C TRP A 143 -0.83 15.04 12.96
N ARG A 144 -1.78 14.65 13.84
CA ARG A 144 -1.52 13.64 14.88
C ARG A 144 -1.13 12.30 14.29
N MET A 145 -1.78 11.84 13.22
CA MET A 145 -1.45 10.56 12.58
C MET A 145 -0.07 10.59 11.93
N GLU A 146 0.26 11.64 11.17
CA GLU A 146 1.57 11.78 10.51
C GLU A 146 2.72 11.84 11.51
N ARG A 147 2.51 12.48 12.67
CA ARG A 147 3.51 12.50 13.74
C ARG A 147 3.69 11.16 14.45
N ASN A 148 2.67 10.30 14.45
CA ASN A 148 2.67 9.05 15.22
C ASN A 148 2.84 7.80 14.36
N LEU A 149 2.51 7.82 13.08
CA LEU A 149 2.48 6.65 12.22
C LEU A 149 3.51 6.81 11.10
N SER A 150 4.17 5.71 10.73
CA SER A 150 4.99 5.72 9.53
C SER A 150 4.12 5.82 8.29
N LYS A 151 4.65 6.40 7.20
CA LYS A 151 3.96 6.46 5.90
C LYS A 151 3.48 5.09 5.42
N LYS A 152 4.30 4.04 5.63
CA LYS A 152 3.92 2.64 5.33
C LYS A 152 2.68 2.22 6.12
N ARG A 153 2.60 2.55 7.40
CA ARG A 153 1.43 2.21 8.22
C ARG A 153 0.19 3.03 7.84
N ILE A 154 0.37 4.30 7.46
CA ILE A 154 -0.73 5.16 6.98
C ILE A 154 -1.36 4.57 5.71
N ILE A 155 -0.54 4.21 4.71
CA ILE A 155 -1.08 3.64 3.47
C ILE A 155 -1.71 2.26 3.70
N GLU A 156 -1.14 1.43 4.58
CA GLU A 156 -1.76 0.15 4.97
C GLU A 156 -3.14 0.34 5.60
N LEU A 157 -3.26 1.28 6.55
CA LEU A 157 -4.54 1.63 7.17
C LEU A 157 -5.52 2.13 6.10
N TYR A 158 -5.11 3.08 5.26
CA TYR A 158 -5.94 3.63 4.20
C TYR A 158 -6.52 2.55 3.28
N LEU A 159 -5.66 1.67 2.75
CA LEU A 159 -6.09 0.61 1.84
C LEU A 159 -7.07 -0.37 2.49
N ASN A 160 -7.02 -0.55 3.80
CA ASN A 160 -7.89 -1.45 4.56
C ASN A 160 -9.18 -0.81 5.10
N VAL A 161 -9.27 0.53 5.12
CA VAL A 161 -10.46 1.26 5.58
C VAL A 161 -11.17 2.04 4.49
N ALA A 162 -10.56 2.19 3.31
CA ALA A 162 -11.23 2.76 2.15
C ALA A 162 -12.44 1.90 1.72
N GLU A 163 -13.49 2.58 1.28
CA GLU A 163 -14.64 1.96 0.62
C GLU A 163 -14.30 1.79 -0.87
N TRP A 164 -14.31 0.55 -1.34
CA TRP A 164 -13.99 0.18 -2.73
C TRP A 164 -15.24 -0.13 -3.57
N GLY A 165 -16.39 -0.27 -2.90
CA GLY A 165 -17.71 -0.55 -3.46
C GLY A 165 -18.79 -0.38 -2.39
N ASP A 166 -20.07 -0.47 -2.74
CA ASP A 166 -21.18 -0.28 -1.79
C ASP A 166 -21.13 -1.32 -0.65
N GLY A 167 -20.64 -0.89 0.51
CA GLY A 167 -20.40 -1.75 1.68
C GLY A 167 -19.19 -2.66 1.61
N LEU A 168 -18.30 -2.44 0.65
CA LEU A 168 -17.07 -3.19 0.46
C LEU A 168 -15.88 -2.37 0.95
N PHE A 169 -15.34 -2.74 2.10
CA PHE A 169 -14.27 -2.00 2.77
C PHE A 169 -12.97 -2.80 2.81
N GLY A 170 -11.87 -2.12 2.50
CA GLY A 170 -10.55 -2.72 2.48
C GLY A 170 -10.21 -3.47 1.20
N ILE A 171 -8.95 -3.36 0.78
CA ILE A 171 -8.45 -3.89 -0.48
C ILE A 171 -8.55 -5.41 -0.56
N GLY A 172 -8.42 -6.12 0.56
CA GLY A 172 -8.57 -7.57 0.60
C GLY A 172 -9.98 -8.03 0.23
N ALA A 173 -10.99 -7.28 0.66
CA ALA A 173 -12.37 -7.56 0.28
C ALA A 173 -12.62 -7.17 -1.18
N ALA A 174 -12.08 -6.02 -1.61
CA ALA A 174 -12.17 -5.56 -2.99
C ALA A 174 -11.57 -6.55 -4.01
N ALA A 175 -10.36 -7.04 -3.76
CA ALA A 175 -9.68 -8.00 -4.62
C ALA A 175 -10.50 -9.28 -4.80
N GLN A 176 -11.01 -9.82 -3.70
CA GLN A 176 -11.85 -11.02 -3.73
C GLN A 176 -13.16 -10.79 -4.47
N SER A 177 -13.87 -9.69 -4.18
CA SER A 177 -15.19 -9.44 -4.74
C SER A 177 -15.17 -9.08 -6.22
N TYR A 178 -14.13 -8.39 -6.69
CA TYR A 178 -14.05 -7.94 -8.08
C TYR A 178 -13.26 -8.90 -8.98
N PHE A 179 -12.20 -9.52 -8.47
CA PHE A 179 -11.26 -10.31 -9.28
C PHE A 179 -11.10 -11.75 -8.79
N GLY A 180 -11.78 -12.15 -7.71
CA GLY A 180 -11.77 -13.52 -7.22
C GLY A 180 -10.44 -13.98 -6.59
N LYS A 181 -9.49 -13.07 -6.35
CA LYS A 181 -8.12 -13.42 -5.96
C LYS A 181 -7.58 -12.60 -4.78
N PRO A 182 -6.48 -13.05 -4.14
CA PRO A 182 -5.80 -12.30 -3.09
C PRO A 182 -5.33 -10.91 -3.55
N ALA A 183 -5.30 -9.94 -2.64
CA ALA A 183 -4.82 -8.58 -2.94
C ALA A 183 -3.34 -8.53 -3.37
N SER A 184 -2.55 -9.55 -3.03
CA SER A 184 -1.17 -9.72 -3.46
C SER A 184 -1.03 -10.04 -4.94
N GLU A 185 -2.07 -10.60 -5.58
CA GLU A 185 -2.07 -11.06 -6.98
C GLU A 185 -2.76 -10.09 -7.94
N LEU A 186 -3.13 -8.90 -7.46
CA LEU A 186 -3.69 -7.86 -8.31
C LEU A 186 -2.64 -7.35 -9.30
N THR A 187 -2.98 -7.40 -10.59
CA THR A 187 -2.13 -6.92 -11.68
C THR A 187 -2.12 -5.40 -11.74
N ALA A 188 -1.20 -4.83 -12.52
CA ALA A 188 -1.12 -3.39 -12.70
C ALA A 188 -2.41 -2.78 -13.28
N LYS A 189 -3.05 -3.47 -14.24
CA LYS A 189 -4.31 -3.02 -14.86
C LYS A 189 -5.46 -3.05 -13.85
N GLU A 190 -5.59 -4.11 -13.06
CA GLU A 190 -6.63 -4.23 -12.03
C GLU A 190 -6.44 -3.20 -10.90
N ALA A 191 -5.19 -2.99 -10.48
CA ALA A 191 -4.81 -1.96 -9.52
C ALA A 191 -5.21 -0.55 -10.01
N ALA A 192 -4.92 -0.24 -11.27
CA ALA A 192 -5.31 1.04 -11.88
C ALA A 192 -6.83 1.22 -11.95
N ARG A 193 -7.58 0.14 -12.25
CA ARG A 193 -9.06 0.16 -12.27
C ARG A 193 -9.66 0.35 -10.88
N LEU A 194 -9.11 -0.30 -9.86
CA LEU A 194 -9.49 -0.08 -8.46
C LEU A 194 -9.20 1.36 -8.01
N ALA A 195 -8.02 1.89 -8.31
CA ALA A 195 -7.66 3.27 -7.97
C ALA A 195 -8.55 4.30 -8.70
N ALA A 196 -9.01 3.99 -9.93
CA ALA A 196 -9.89 4.86 -10.69
C ALA A 196 -11.27 5.07 -10.05
N VAL A 197 -11.79 4.07 -9.29
CA VAL A 197 -13.14 4.14 -8.70
C VAL A 197 -13.18 4.77 -7.31
N LEU A 198 -12.05 4.87 -6.61
CA LEU A 198 -11.95 5.40 -5.24
C LEU A 198 -12.67 6.73 -4.99
N PRO A 199 -12.69 7.71 -5.94
CA PRO A 199 -13.43 8.95 -5.71
C PRO A 199 -14.95 8.77 -5.57
N ASN A 200 -15.54 7.74 -6.19
CA ASN A 200 -16.98 7.48 -6.18
C ASN A 200 -17.29 5.96 -6.24
N PRO A 201 -16.93 5.19 -5.19
CA PRO A 201 -16.92 3.72 -5.22
C PRO A 201 -18.32 3.10 -5.29
N ARG A 202 -19.35 3.82 -4.84
CA ARG A 202 -20.76 3.38 -4.94
C ARG A 202 -21.36 3.61 -6.34
N LYS A 203 -20.73 4.45 -7.15
CA LYS A 203 -21.22 4.81 -8.50
C LYS A 203 -20.54 4.00 -9.59
N PHE A 204 -19.25 3.70 -9.43
CA PHE A 204 -18.44 3.06 -10.45
C PHE A 204 -18.06 1.65 -10.05
N ASN A 205 -18.10 0.73 -11.01
CA ASN A 205 -17.62 -0.63 -10.84
C ASN A 205 -16.26 -0.77 -11.53
N PRO A 206 -15.19 -1.18 -10.82
CA PRO A 206 -13.86 -1.36 -11.41
C PRO A 206 -13.85 -2.43 -12.51
N THR A 207 -14.75 -3.42 -12.52
CA THR A 207 -14.83 -4.43 -13.59
C THR A 207 -15.87 -4.10 -14.66
N GLY A 208 -16.56 -2.97 -14.54
CA GLY A 208 -17.58 -2.55 -15.50
C GLY A 208 -17.03 -1.85 -16.76
N SER A 209 -17.93 -1.52 -17.69
CA SER A 209 -17.62 -0.87 -18.98
C SER A 209 -17.77 0.66 -18.97
N SER A 210 -17.70 1.30 -17.80
CA SER A 210 -17.84 2.75 -17.71
C SER A 210 -16.65 3.45 -18.38
N LYS A 211 -16.92 4.28 -19.40
CA LYS A 211 -15.91 5.13 -20.06
C LYS A 211 -15.10 5.98 -19.08
N PHE A 212 -15.71 6.42 -17.98
CA PHE A 212 -14.98 7.16 -16.94
C PHE A 212 -13.89 6.29 -16.29
N VAL A 213 -14.24 5.06 -15.91
CA VAL A 213 -13.32 4.13 -15.27
C VAL A 213 -12.22 3.76 -16.23
N GLU A 214 -12.57 3.39 -17.46
CA GLU A 214 -11.64 3.02 -18.53
C GLU A 214 -10.59 4.12 -18.79
N ASN A 215 -11.04 5.35 -19.08
CA ASN A 215 -10.15 6.47 -19.36
C ASN A 215 -9.27 6.83 -18.14
N ARG A 216 -9.83 6.77 -16.93
CA ARG A 216 -9.09 7.12 -15.72
C ARG A 216 -8.08 6.03 -15.35
N SER A 217 -8.46 4.76 -15.45
CA SER A 217 -7.56 3.63 -15.19
C SER A 217 -6.43 3.61 -16.21
N GLU A 218 -6.73 3.86 -17.48
CA GLU A 218 -5.71 3.93 -18.53
C GLU A 218 -4.70 5.04 -18.23
N ARG A 219 -5.18 6.23 -17.87
CA ARG A 219 -4.29 7.33 -17.46
C ARG A 219 -3.40 6.96 -16.27
N ILE A 220 -3.93 6.26 -15.26
CA ILE A 220 -3.15 5.81 -14.10
C ILE A 220 -2.10 4.78 -14.53
N TYR A 221 -2.50 3.79 -15.32
CA TYR A 221 -1.62 2.75 -15.86
C TYR A 221 -0.48 3.34 -16.70
N GLN A 222 -0.77 4.27 -17.60
CA GLN A 222 0.24 4.96 -18.42
C GLN A 222 1.20 5.82 -17.57
N ILE A 223 0.77 6.33 -16.41
CA ILE A 223 1.70 6.96 -15.46
C ILE A 223 2.60 5.90 -14.81
N MET A 224 2.07 4.70 -14.50
CA MET A 224 2.86 3.61 -13.93
C MET A 224 3.93 3.12 -14.90
N VAL A 225 3.58 2.90 -16.18
CA VAL A 225 4.53 2.53 -17.25
C VAL A 225 5.62 3.59 -17.41
N ARG A 226 5.25 4.86 -17.59
CA ARG A 226 6.23 5.96 -17.74
C ARG A 226 7.17 6.14 -16.55
N ARG A 227 6.79 5.67 -15.36
CA ARG A 227 7.61 5.72 -14.14
C ARG A 227 8.42 4.44 -13.91
N GLY A 228 8.40 3.50 -14.86
CA GLY A 228 9.07 2.20 -14.76
C GLY A 228 8.51 1.31 -13.64
N ILE A 229 7.28 1.55 -13.20
CA ILE A 229 6.61 0.70 -12.21
C ILE A 229 6.14 -0.59 -12.87
N VAL A 230 5.69 -0.49 -14.13
CA VAL A 230 5.26 -1.61 -14.96
C VAL A 230 6.22 -1.70 -16.14
N ILE A 231 6.63 -2.92 -16.45
CA ILE A 231 7.37 -3.27 -17.66
C ILE A 231 6.39 -4.07 -18.51
N GLU A 232 5.97 -3.52 -19.65
CA GLU A 232 4.85 -4.06 -20.43
C GLU A 232 5.15 -5.48 -20.93
N GLU A 233 6.38 -5.72 -21.38
CA GLU A 233 6.86 -7.00 -21.89
C GLU A 233 6.78 -8.11 -20.82
N PHE A 234 7.01 -7.75 -19.54
CA PHE A 234 6.92 -8.70 -18.44
C PHE A 234 5.47 -9.03 -18.07
N GLU A 235 4.58 -8.03 -18.08
CA GLU A 235 3.16 -8.25 -17.79
C GLU A 235 2.47 -9.05 -18.89
N GLU A 236 2.84 -8.89 -20.16
CA GLU A 236 2.27 -9.68 -21.25
C GLU A 236 2.60 -11.18 -21.06
N VAL A 237 3.86 -11.51 -20.78
CA VAL A 237 4.29 -12.89 -20.50
C VAL A 237 3.61 -13.48 -19.27
N MET A 238 3.41 -12.70 -18.21
CA MET A 238 2.76 -13.17 -16.98
C MET A 238 1.23 -13.31 -17.09
N ASN A 239 0.60 -12.58 -18.01
CA ASN A 239 -0.84 -12.58 -18.23
C ASN A 239 -1.27 -13.39 -19.46
N GLU A 240 -0.33 -13.96 -20.22
CA GLU A 240 -0.67 -14.94 -21.25
C GLU A 240 -1.40 -16.13 -20.60
N PRO A 241 -2.59 -16.50 -21.09
CA PRO A 241 -3.25 -17.69 -20.60
C PRO A 241 -2.33 -18.90 -20.86
N LYS A 242 -2.07 -19.71 -19.83
CA LYS A 242 -1.43 -21.02 -19.98
C LYS A 242 -2.23 -21.86 -20.97
N LYS A 243 -1.90 -21.75 -22.26
CA LYS A 243 -2.50 -22.51 -23.35
C LYS A 243 -1.56 -23.60 -23.87
N ALA A 244 -0.54 -23.98 -23.10
CA ALA A 244 0.54 -24.84 -23.58
C ALA A 244 0.89 -26.02 -22.66
N ASP A 245 0.02 -26.41 -21.73
CA ASP A 245 0.24 -27.62 -20.90
C ASP A 245 -0.77 -28.76 -21.20
N GLU A 246 -1.75 -28.58 -22.11
CA GLU A 246 -2.74 -29.62 -22.47
C GLU A 246 -2.56 -30.26 -23.85
N GLU A 247 -1.54 -29.86 -24.62
CA GLU A 247 -1.17 -30.53 -25.88
C GLU A 247 0.23 -31.16 -25.77
N GLN A 248 0.38 -32.14 -24.86
CA GLN A 248 1.36 -33.21 -25.07
C GLN A 248 0.66 -34.35 -25.81
N GLN A 249 0.32 -34.11 -27.08
CA GLN A 249 0.02 -35.18 -28.03
C GLN A 249 1.35 -35.72 -28.57
N GLU A 250 1.56 -37.01 -28.30
CA GLU A 250 2.47 -37.98 -28.92
C GLU A 250 3.39 -37.43 -30.03
N THR A 251 4.67 -37.30 -29.72
CA THR A 251 5.72 -37.37 -30.74
C THR A 251 6.01 -38.86 -30.98
N PRO A 252 5.86 -39.41 -32.20
CA PRO A 252 6.33 -40.75 -32.50
C PRO A 252 7.85 -40.82 -32.23
N GLN A 253 8.27 -41.73 -31.35
CA GLN A 253 9.69 -42.05 -31.20
C GLN A 253 10.20 -42.67 -32.49
N GLU A 254 11.00 -41.91 -33.24
CA GLU A 254 11.79 -42.44 -34.33
C GLU A 254 12.85 -43.39 -33.74
N PRO A 255 12.95 -44.65 -34.19
CA PRO A 255 13.90 -45.59 -33.59
C PRO A 255 15.33 -45.16 -33.90
N LEU A 256 16.17 -45.17 -32.86
CA LEU A 256 17.60 -44.91 -32.95
C LEU A 256 18.26 -45.84 -34.00
N PRO A 257 19.15 -45.33 -34.89
CA PRO A 257 19.92 -46.17 -35.80
C PRO A 257 20.78 -47.16 -35.01
N SER A 258 20.75 -48.44 -35.39
CA SER A 258 21.41 -49.54 -34.68
C SER A 258 22.94 -49.59 -34.82
N ASP A 259 23.57 -48.63 -35.49
CA ASP A 259 24.99 -48.70 -35.85
C ASP A 259 25.77 -47.47 -35.37
N MET A 260 26.03 -47.39 -34.06
CA MET A 260 27.22 -46.71 -33.55
C MET A 260 27.96 -47.65 -32.60
N LYS A 261 29.05 -48.26 -33.09
CA LYS A 261 30.03 -48.93 -32.24
C LYS A 261 30.66 -47.90 -31.31
N ALA A 262 30.61 -48.17 -30.01
CA ALA A 262 31.27 -47.37 -28.99
C ALA A 262 32.78 -47.26 -29.27
N PRO A 263 33.42 -46.08 -29.12
CA PRO A 263 34.86 -45.99 -29.06
C PRO A 263 35.32 -46.54 -27.71
N THR A 264 36.15 -47.58 -27.76
CA THR A 264 36.93 -48.10 -26.63
C THR A 264 37.87 -47.02 -26.11
N SER A 265 37.66 -46.55 -24.88
CA SER A 265 38.67 -45.77 -24.16
C SER A 265 39.52 -46.72 -23.31
N GLU A 266 40.72 -47.02 -23.78
CA GLU A 266 41.80 -47.56 -22.96
C GLU A 266 42.24 -46.50 -21.94
N TYR A 267 42.10 -46.78 -20.66
CA TYR A 267 42.80 -46.06 -19.59
C TYR A 267 44.06 -46.85 -19.21
N PRO A 268 45.26 -46.25 -19.23
CA PRO A 268 46.47 -46.91 -18.70
C PRO A 268 46.42 -47.00 -17.17
N GLN A 269 46.77 -48.18 -16.64
CA GLN A 269 47.04 -48.39 -15.22
C GLN A 269 48.50 -48.04 -14.91
N GLU A 270 48.77 -47.10 -13.98
CA GLU A 270 50.04 -47.10 -13.23
C GLU A 270 49.87 -46.71 -11.75
N ALA A 271 50.16 -47.72 -10.93
CA ALA A 271 50.92 -47.76 -9.67
C ALA A 271 50.58 -46.85 -8.46
N VAL A 272 50.13 -47.55 -7.41
CA VAL A 272 50.10 -47.19 -5.99
C VAL A 272 51.50 -47.26 -5.36
N LYS A 273 51.90 -46.24 -4.58
CA LYS A 273 52.70 -46.34 -3.33
C LYS A 273 52.29 -45.18 -2.40
N SER A 274 51.62 -45.43 -1.27
CA SER A 274 52.15 -45.87 0.03
C SER A 274 53.06 -44.85 0.74
N SER A 275 52.49 -44.12 1.70
CA SER A 275 53.17 -43.81 2.98
C SER A 275 52.15 -43.37 4.04
N VAL A 276 52.22 -44.06 5.18
CA VAL A 276 51.40 -43.96 6.40
C VAL A 276 51.92 -42.86 7.34
N GLY A 277 51.04 -42.27 8.16
CA GLY A 277 51.37 -41.60 9.43
C GLY A 277 50.34 -40.53 9.84
N THR A 278 49.30 -40.82 10.64
CA THR A 278 49.19 -40.73 12.13
C THR A 278 49.36 -39.34 12.77
N GLY A 279 48.33 -38.90 13.53
CA GLY A 279 48.36 -37.81 14.53
C GLY A 279 47.12 -36.90 14.43
N ALA A 280 46.00 -37.16 15.13
CA ALA A 280 45.70 -36.86 16.54
C ALA A 280 45.53 -35.35 16.89
N HIS A 281 44.32 -35.02 17.39
CA HIS A 281 43.99 -34.05 18.45
C HIS A 281 44.48 -32.57 18.34
N ASN A 282 43.55 -31.61 18.23
CA ASN A 282 43.10 -30.81 19.39
C ASN A 282 42.09 -29.71 19.03
N ASP A 283 41.16 -29.57 19.97
CA ASP A 283 40.30 -28.45 20.33
C ASP A 283 41.09 -27.13 20.47
N ASP A 284 40.56 -26.00 19.96
CA ASP A 284 40.52 -24.77 20.77
C ASP A 284 39.52 -23.72 20.24
N SER A 285 38.60 -23.40 21.14
CA SER A 285 37.78 -22.22 21.23
C SER A 285 38.56 -20.88 21.28
N ARG A 286 38.04 -19.81 20.64
CA ARG A 286 37.73 -18.47 21.22
C ARG A 286 37.82 -17.27 20.24
N PRO A 287 37.09 -16.17 20.53
CA PRO A 287 36.75 -15.12 19.58
C PRO A 287 37.74 -13.94 19.59
N ARG A 288 37.84 -13.21 18.46
CA ARG A 288 38.62 -11.97 18.38
C ARG A 288 37.82 -10.73 18.80
N LYS A 289 38.48 -9.94 19.65
CA LYS A 289 38.08 -8.70 20.33
C LYS A 289 37.89 -7.51 19.40
N LYS A 290 37.04 -6.59 19.88
CA LYS A 290 36.96 -5.15 19.58
C LYS A 290 38.33 -4.47 19.51
N VAL A 291 38.49 -3.57 18.55
CA VAL A 291 39.50 -2.49 18.57
C VAL A 291 38.77 -1.16 18.61
N THR A 292 38.98 -0.43 19.71
CA THR A 292 38.70 0.99 19.88
C THR A 292 39.95 1.77 19.47
N GLY A 293 39.79 2.85 18.72
CA GLY A 293 40.84 3.83 18.43
C GLY A 293 40.23 5.22 18.32
N LYS A 294 40.54 6.06 19.31
CA LYS A 294 40.32 7.52 19.39
C LYS A 294 41.62 8.22 18.96
N GLU A 295 41.51 9.54 18.75
CA GLU A 295 42.54 10.54 18.40
C GLU A 295 42.84 10.58 16.90
N GLN A 296 42.71 11.72 16.20
CA GLN A 296 42.88 13.14 16.57
C GLN A 296 41.75 14.04 16.05
#